data_AF-A0A8T8DA68-F1
#
_entry.id   AF-A0A8T8DA68-F1
#
_cell.length_a   1.000
_cell.length_b   1.000
_cell.length_c   1.000
_cell.angle_alpha   90.00
_cell.angle_beta   90.00
_cell.angle_gamma   90.00
#
_symmetry.space_group_name_H-M   'P 1'
#
loop_
_entity.id
_entity.type
_entity.pdbx_description
1 polymer ?
#
loop_
_entity_poly.entity_id
_entity_poly.type
_entity_poly.pdbx_seq_one_letter_code
_entity_poly.pdbx_strand_id
1 'polypeptide(L)'
;MQNHHMHDHGPVHGMHHNPGHGHVESEIQQCIQHCQHIANHLREAANQTHDQRARYMLTEAARHVEECISGCEQAKMHLYHPAGTAAFAR
;
A
#
# COMPACT_ATOMS: atom_id res chain seq x y z
N MET A 1 30.56 1.45 48.31
CA MET A 1 29.31 1.98 47.75
C MET A 1 28.96 1.13 46.55
N GLN A 2 28.16 0.08 46.73
CA GLN A 2 27.73 -0.85 45.68
C GLN A 2 26.21 -0.69 45.53
N ASN A 3 25.79 -0.13 44.40
CA ASN A 3 24.39 0.12 44.08
C ASN A 3 23.80 -1.04 43.26
N HIS A 4 22.77 -1.64 43.84
CA HIS A 4 21.57 -2.28 43.29
C HIS A 4 21.37 -2.29 41.75
N HIS A 5 21.07 -3.46 41.17
CA HIS A 5 19.72 -3.82 40.68
C HIS A 5 19.74 -5.17 39.94
N MET A 6 19.11 -6.18 40.54
CA MET A 6 18.62 -7.37 39.83
C MET A 6 17.37 -6.95 39.05
N HIS A 7 17.39 -7.00 37.71
CA HIS A 7 16.17 -6.87 36.91
C HIS A 7 15.65 -8.27 36.56
N ASP A 8 14.51 -8.55 37.15
CA ASP A 8 13.58 -9.64 36.85
C ASP A 8 13.14 -9.55 35.38
N HIS A 9 13.58 -10.49 34.54
CA HIS A 9 13.07 -10.65 33.19
C HIS A 9 11.86 -11.59 33.24
N GLY A 10 10.66 -11.02 33.19
CA GLY A 10 9.39 -11.73 33.11
C GLY A 10 9.26 -12.64 31.87
N PRO A 11 8.25 -13.54 31.85
CA PRO A 11 8.13 -14.58 30.85
C PRO A 11 7.77 -14.02 29.46
N VAL A 12 8.52 -14.52 28.48
CA VAL A 12 8.47 -14.31 27.04
C VAL A 12 7.03 -14.25 26.51
N HIS A 13 6.64 -13.08 25.97
CA HIS A 13 5.48 -12.95 25.10
C HIS A 13 5.67 -13.84 23.86
N GLY A 14 4.87 -14.90 23.76
CA GLY A 14 4.68 -15.66 22.54
C GLY A 14 3.92 -14.83 21.51
N MET A 15 4.63 -13.98 20.77
CA MET A 15 4.11 -13.40 19.54
C MET A 15 4.36 -14.40 18.41
N HIS A 16 3.29 -15.08 17.97
CA HIS A 16 3.24 -15.75 16.69
C HIS A 16 3.49 -14.71 15.57
N HIS A 17 4.76 -14.46 15.26
CA HIS A 17 5.13 -13.76 14.03
C HIS A 17 4.86 -14.71 12.87
N ASN A 18 3.77 -14.47 12.15
CA ASN A 18 3.54 -15.06 10.84
C ASN A 18 4.40 -14.29 9.82
N PRO A 19 5.49 -14.86 9.28
CA PRO A 19 6.47 -14.13 8.49
C PRO A 19 6.00 -13.78 7.06
N GLY A 20 4.77 -14.12 6.68
CA GLY A 20 4.24 -13.92 5.32
C GLY A 20 3.67 -12.54 5.00
N HIS A 21 3.41 -11.68 5.99
CA HIS A 21 2.68 -10.41 5.76
C HIS A 21 3.57 -9.22 5.34
N GLY A 22 4.83 -9.19 5.76
CA GLY A 22 5.71 -8.05 5.50
C GLY A 22 6.08 -7.86 4.02
N HIS A 23 6.08 -8.94 3.23
CA HIS A 23 6.35 -8.87 1.79
C HIS A 23 5.18 -8.21 1.04
N VAL A 24 3.96 -8.68 1.29
CA VAL A 24 2.75 -8.20 0.58
C VAL A 24 2.47 -6.73 0.91
N GLU A 25 2.72 -6.31 2.15
CA GLU A 25 2.63 -4.90 2.54
C GLU A 25 3.60 -4.02 1.74
N SER A 26 4.85 -4.48 1.58
CA SER A 26 5.85 -3.78 0.77
C SER A 26 5.46 -3.74 -0.71
N GLU A 27 4.94 -4.83 -1.27
CA GLU A 27 4.47 -4.89 -2.66
C GLU A 27 3.29 -3.95 -2.92
N ILE A 28 2.33 -3.87 -1.99
CA ILE A 28 1.20 -2.94 -2.11
C ILE A 28 1.67 -1.49 -2.01
N GLN A 29 2.64 -1.19 -1.13
CA GLN A 29 3.19 0.15 -1.05
C GLN A 29 3.95 0.53 -2.34
N GLN A 30 4.65 -0.42 -2.96
CA GLN A 30 5.26 -0.23 -4.28
C GLN A 30 4.21 -0.02 -5.38
N CYS A 31 3.09 -0.76 -5.36
CA CYS A 31 1.96 -0.52 -6.27
C CYS A 31 1.48 0.93 -6.20
N ILE A 32 1.23 1.44 -4.99
CA ILE A 32 0.73 2.81 -4.77
C ILE A 32 1.69 3.83 -5.38
N GLN A 33 2.99 3.70 -5.09
CA GLN A 33 4.01 4.62 -5.62
C GLN A 33 4.11 4.55 -7.14
N HIS A 34 4.05 3.34 -7.71
CA HIS A 34 4.09 3.15 -9.16
C HIS A 34 2.87 3.77 -9.83
N CYS A 35 1.65 3.47 -9.37
CA CYS A 35 0.43 4.05 -9.93
C CYS A 35 0.41 5.58 -9.77
N GLN A 36 0.91 6.14 -8.66
CA GLN A 36 1.07 7.59 -8.51
C GLN A 36 2.00 8.21 -9.57
N HIS A 37 3.14 7.56 -9.83
CA HIS A 37 4.09 8.02 -10.85
C HIS A 37 3.48 8.00 -12.26
N ILE A 38 2.79 6.91 -12.63
CA ILE A 38 2.11 6.81 -13.93
C ILE A 38 1.01 7.87 -14.06
N ALA A 39 0.16 8.05 -13.04
CA ALA A 39 -0.92 9.02 -13.09
C ALA A 39 -0.39 10.44 -13.32
N ASN A 40 0.70 10.82 -12.66
CA ASN A 40 1.34 12.12 -12.87
C ASN A 40 1.89 12.26 -14.29
N HIS A 41 2.60 11.25 -14.81
CA HIS A 41 3.08 11.26 -16.19
C HIS A 41 1.96 11.39 -17.22
N LEU A 42 0.83 10.70 -17.02
CA LEU A 42 -0.32 10.78 -17.91
C LEU A 42 -0.95 12.18 -17.89
N ARG A 43 -1.07 12.80 -16.72
CA ARG A 43 -1.56 14.19 -16.59
C ARG A 43 -0.61 15.20 -17.25
N GLU A 44 0.70 15.04 -17.06
CA GLU A 44 1.70 15.88 -17.72
C GLU A 44 1.64 15.74 -19.24
N ALA A 45 1.55 14.51 -19.75
CA ALA A 45 1.38 14.24 -21.17
C ALA A 45 0.08 14.85 -21.71
N ALA A 46 -1.03 14.73 -20.98
CA ALA A 46 -2.31 15.34 -21.35
C ALA A 46 -2.20 16.86 -21.47
N ASN A 47 -1.50 17.51 -20.54
CA ASN A 47 -1.29 18.96 -20.53
C ASN A 47 -0.42 19.45 -21.69
N GLN A 48 0.51 18.62 -22.17
CA GLN A 48 1.39 18.93 -23.31
C GLN A 48 0.74 18.57 -24.66
N THR A 49 -0.41 17.89 -24.66
CA THR A 49 -1.07 17.42 -25.86
C THR A 49 -2.06 18.45 -26.42
N HIS A 50 -1.82 18.89 -27.65
CA HIS A 50 -2.71 19.82 -28.36
C HIS A 50 -3.93 19.13 -28.99
N ASP A 51 -3.81 17.85 -29.35
CA ASP A 51 -4.91 17.08 -29.92
C ASP A 51 -5.96 16.77 -28.83
N GLN A 52 -7.20 17.22 -29.07
CA GLN A 52 -8.27 17.13 -28.07
C GLN A 52 -8.62 15.69 -27.71
N ARG A 53 -8.59 14.79 -28.70
CA ARG A 53 -8.94 13.38 -28.51
C ARG A 53 -7.85 12.66 -27.71
N ALA A 54 -6.58 12.86 -28.06
CA ALA A 54 -5.45 12.30 -27.34
C ALA A 54 -5.40 12.83 -25.90
N ARG A 55 -5.64 14.13 -25.70
CA ARG A 55 -5.73 14.73 -24.36
C ARG A 55 -6.83 14.06 -23.52
N TYR A 56 -8.01 13.87 -24.09
CA TYR A 56 -9.11 13.17 -23.40
C TYR A 56 -8.72 11.75 -23.01
N MET A 57 -8.13 10.99 -23.94
CA MET A 57 -7.69 9.61 -23.67
C MET A 57 -6.62 9.54 -22.58
N LEU A 58 -5.68 10.49 -22.56
CA LEU A 58 -4.64 10.55 -21.52
C LEU A 58 -5.22 10.91 -20.15
N THR A 59 -6.19 11.82 -20.09
CA THR A 59 -6.91 12.15 -18.86
C THR A 59 -7.71 10.94 -18.35
N GLU A 60 -8.39 10.22 -19.24
CA GLU A 60 -9.15 9.01 -18.86
C GLU A 60 -8.22 7.89 -18.38
N ALA A 61 -7.06 7.71 -19.04
CA ALA A 61 -6.04 6.78 -18.57
C ALA A 61 -5.53 7.16 -17.17
N ALA A 62 -5.27 8.45 -16.90
CA ALA A 62 -4.86 8.91 -15.57
C ALA A 62 -5.92 8.58 -14.51
N ARG A 63 -7.20 8.77 -14.84
CA ARG A 63 -8.33 8.44 -13.97
C ARG A 63 -8.37 6.94 -13.62
N HIS A 64 -8.16 6.06 -14.59
CA HIS A 64 -8.08 4.61 -14.33
C HIS A 64 -6.89 4.23 -13.44
N VAL A 65 -5.78 4.94 -13.54
CA VAL A 65 -4.63 4.72 -12.66
C VAL A 65 -4.92 5.23 -11.24
N GLU A 66 -5.75 6.26 -11.06
CA GLU A 66 -6.24 6.65 -9.73
C GLU A 66 -7.14 5.58 -9.09
N GLU A 67 -7.94 4.87 -9.90
CA GLU A 67 -8.70 3.70 -9.45
C GLU A 67 -7.76 2.57 -8.98
N CYS A 68 -6.62 2.34 -9.67
CA CYS A 68 -5.57 1.42 -9.19
C CYS A 68 -5.09 1.80 -7.79
N ILE A 69 -4.75 3.08 -7.56
CA ILE A 69 -4.25 3.57 -6.27
C ILE A 69 -5.28 3.26 -5.17
N SER A 70 -6.54 3.56 -5.44
CA SER A 70 -7.64 3.33 -4.51
C SER A 70 -7.79 1.84 -4.15
N GLY A 71 -7.62 0.95 -5.14
CA GLY A 71 -7.61 -0.51 -4.92
C GLY A 71 -6.43 -0.98 -4.07
N CYS A 72 -5.21 -0.48 -4.33
CA CYS A 72 -4.03 -0.81 -3.54
C CYS A 72 -4.15 -0.27 -2.09
N GLU A 73 -4.74 0.90 -1.88
CA GLU A 73 -5.04 1.42 -0.54
C GLU A 73 -6.06 0.56 0.21
N GLN A 74 -7.12 0.09 -0.46
CA GLN A 74 -8.09 -0.84 0.12
C GLN A 74 -7.41 -2.16 0.51
N ALA A 75 -6.61 -2.75 -0.38
CA ALA A 75 -5.87 -3.97 -0.09
C ALA A 75 -4.95 -3.79 1.13
N LYS A 76 -4.26 -2.63 1.22
CA LYS A 76 -3.45 -2.27 2.38
C LYS A 76 -4.26 -2.22 3.68
N MET A 77 -5.44 -1.60 3.67
CA MET A 77 -6.33 -1.55 4.84
C MET A 77 -6.79 -2.93 5.30
N HIS A 78 -7.05 -3.85 4.35
CA HIS A 78 -7.42 -5.23 4.67
C HIS A 78 -6.26 -6.03 5.30
N LEU A 79 -5.01 -5.74 4.96
CA LEU A 79 -3.86 -6.38 5.61
C LEU A 79 -3.67 -5.93 7.07
N TYR A 80 -3.97 -4.67 7.39
CA TYR A 80 -3.85 -4.15 8.76
C TYR A 80 -5.05 -4.48 9.67
N HIS A 81 -6.15 -5.00 9.13
CA HIS A 81 -7.31 -5.44 9.91
C HIS A 81 -7.36 -6.97 10.04
N PRO A 82 -7.10 -7.56 11.23
CA PRO A 82 -7.09 -9.01 11.43
C PRO A 82 -8.47 -9.70 11.32
N ALA A 83 -9.54 -8.97 10.98
CA ALA A 83 -10.88 -9.52 10.76
C ALA A 83 -11.25 -9.76 9.28
N GLY A 84 -10.40 -9.35 8.32
CA GLY A 84 -10.73 -9.35 6.89
C GLY A 84 -10.50 -10.67 6.14
N THR A 85 -9.74 -11.60 6.70
CA THR A 85 -9.37 -12.87 6.02
C THR A 85 -10.49 -13.91 5.99
N ALA A 86 -11.57 -13.72 6.76
CA ALA A 86 -12.72 -14.64 6.76
C ALA A 86 -13.69 -14.42 5.57
N ALA A 87 -13.58 -13.31 4.84
CA ALA A 87 -14.55 -12.96 3.80
C ALA A 87 -14.17 -13.42 2.37
N PHE A 88 -12.91 -13.85 2.15
CA PHE A 88 -12.39 -14.20 0.81
C PHE A 88 -12.15 -15.71 0.61
N ALA A 89 -12.82 -16.56 1.39
CA ALA A 89 -12.74 -18.03 1.30
C ALA A 89 -14.01 -18.69 0.74
N ARG A 90 -14.75 -18.03 -0.17
CA ARG A 90 -15.89 -18.61 -0.88
C ARG A 90 -15.83 -18.34 -2.37
#